data_AF-A0A510BB68-F1
#
_entry.id   AF-A0A510BB68-F1
#
_cell.length_a   1.000
_cell.length_b   1.000
_cell.length_c   1.000
_cell.angle_alpha   90.00
_cell.angle_beta   90.00
_cell.angle_gamma   90.00
#
_symmetry.space_group_name_H-M   'P 1'
#
loop_
_entity.id
_entity.type
_entity.pdbx_description
1 polymer ?
#
loop_
_entity_poly.entity_id
_entity_poly.type
_entity_poly.pdbx_seq_one_letter_code
_entity_poly.pdbx_strand_id
1 'polypeptide(L)'
;MSDMKIRLVKFYDKKGKCVNDGDEFTYVTFQIGKEERPVEGDVLVQVTNLEGIPIIVAKYLIEKYGTGGYGRPEFVNSLEDIKKYGVAEEIVEEIRNICKSKGINWV
;
A
#
# COMPACT_ATOMS: atom_id res chain seq x y z
N MET A 1 20.70 0.05 -4.10
CA MET A 1 19.62 -0.26 -3.12
C MET A 1 18.48 0.68 -3.43
N SER A 2 17.22 0.22 -3.42
CA SER A 2 16.08 1.09 -3.75
C SER A 2 15.80 1.97 -2.54
N ASP A 3 15.97 3.30 -2.63
CA ASP A 3 15.74 4.25 -1.52
C ASP A 3 14.26 4.43 -1.14
N MET A 4 13.40 3.46 -1.48
CA MET A 4 11.99 3.50 -1.15
C MET A 4 11.79 3.15 0.32
N LYS A 5 10.79 3.77 0.94
CA LYS A 5 10.34 3.47 2.31
C LYS A 5 8.82 3.53 2.40
N ILE A 6 8.25 2.92 3.44
CA ILE A 6 6.87 3.16 3.80
C ILE A 6 6.77 4.58 4.37
N ARG A 7 6.06 5.45 3.66
CA ARG A 7 5.90 6.87 4.01
C ARG A 7 4.69 7.10 4.88
N LEU A 8 3.62 6.36 4.60
CA LEU A 8 2.35 6.50 5.28
C LEU A 8 1.63 5.17 5.36
N VAL A 9 1.14 4.87 6.56
CA VAL A 9 0.22 3.77 6.83
C VAL A 9 -1.09 4.37 7.31
N LYS A 10 -2.20 4.00 6.67
CA LYS A 10 -3.55 4.45 7.06
C LYS A 10 -4.51 3.28 7.10
N PHE A 11 -5.41 3.31 8.08
CA PHE A 11 -6.46 2.32 8.28
C PHE A 11 -7.81 2.93 7.92
N TYR A 12 -8.69 2.14 7.33
CA TYR A 12 -10.00 2.61 6.90
C TYR A 12 -11.10 1.64 7.29
N ASP A 13 -12.25 2.18 7.70
CA ASP A 13 -13.47 1.42 7.95
C ASP A 13 -14.15 0.96 6.64
N LYS A 14 -15.25 0.21 6.77
CA LYS A 14 -16.05 -0.28 5.64
C LYS A 14 -16.69 0.81 4.77
N LYS A 15 -16.73 2.06 5.26
CA LYS A 15 -17.24 3.23 4.53
C LYS A 15 -16.12 4.02 3.87
N GLY A 16 -14.87 3.55 3.97
CA GLY A 16 -13.68 4.23 3.46
C GLY A 16 -13.27 5.44 4.28
N LYS A 17 -13.68 5.52 5.56
CA LYS A 17 -13.24 6.59 6.47
C LYS A 17 -11.96 6.18 7.18
N CYS A 18 -11.01 7.10 7.28
CA CYS A 18 -9.79 6.87 8.03
C CYS A 18 -10.12 6.66 9.52
N VAL A 19 -9.57 5.60 10.10
CA VAL A 19 -9.67 5.27 11.53
C VAL A 19 -8.27 5.24 12.16
N ASN A 20 -8.20 5.25 13.49
CA ASN A 20 -6.90 5.19 14.17
C ASN A 20 -6.37 3.76 14.21
N ASP A 21 -5.07 3.64 14.51
CA ASP A 21 -4.50 2.34 14.81
C ASP A 21 -5.11 1.76 16.10
N GLY A 22 -5.60 0.53 16.02
CA GLY A 22 -6.31 -0.17 17.11
C GLY A 22 -7.84 -0.13 16.99
N ASP A 23 -8.40 0.73 16.14
CA ASP A 23 -9.82 0.75 15.84
C ASP A 23 -10.22 -0.40 14.89
N GLU A 24 -11.52 -0.72 14.83
CA GLU A 24 -12.04 -1.64 13.81
C GLU A 24 -11.81 -1.05 12.42
N PHE A 25 -11.06 -1.77 11.58
CA PHE A 25 -10.76 -1.39 10.21
C PHE A 25 -11.18 -2.50 9.23
N THR A 26 -11.31 -2.16 7.95
CA THR A 26 -11.59 -3.08 6.84
C THR A 26 -10.40 -3.22 5.91
N TYR A 27 -9.61 -2.15 5.74
CA TYR A 27 -8.38 -2.22 4.96
C TYR A 27 -7.33 -1.23 5.46
N VAL A 28 -6.08 -1.57 5.19
CA VAL A 28 -4.90 -0.76 5.45
C VAL A 28 -4.26 -0.39 4.11
N THR A 29 -3.79 0.85 3.99
CA THR A 29 -3.03 1.31 2.83
C THR A 29 -1.61 1.69 3.22
N PHE A 30 -0.65 1.30 2.40
CA PHE A 30 0.76 1.63 2.49
C PHE A 30 1.13 2.52 1.30
N GLN A 31 1.61 3.73 1.58
CA GLN A 31 2.22 4.59 0.56
C GLN A 31 3.72 4.41 0.60
N ILE A 32 4.27 3.85 -0.47
CA ILE A 32 5.68 3.51 -0.61
C ILE A 32 6.31 4.53 -1.57
N GLY A 33 7.39 5.17 -1.15
CA GLY A 33 8.05 6.18 -1.97
C GLY A 33 9.36 6.66 -1.36
N LYS A 34 10.00 7.60 -2.06
CA LYS A 34 11.32 8.12 -1.67
C LYS A 34 11.23 9.41 -0.85
N GLU A 35 10.30 10.28 -1.21
CA GLU A 35 10.16 11.62 -0.63
C GLU A 35 8.90 11.73 0.25
N GLU A 36 8.83 12.72 1.14
CA GLU A 36 7.63 12.93 1.96
C GLU A 36 6.36 13.17 1.11
N ARG A 37 6.52 13.77 -0.07
CA ARG A 37 5.43 14.02 -1.01
C ARG A 37 5.39 12.94 -2.09
N PRO A 38 4.19 12.55 -2.58
CA PRO A 38 4.10 11.60 -3.68
C PRO A 38 4.85 12.09 -4.92
N VAL A 39 5.72 11.25 -5.46
CA VAL A 39 6.45 11.48 -6.70
C VAL A 39 6.16 10.37 -7.71
N GLU A 40 6.43 10.64 -8.99
CA GLU A 40 6.21 9.67 -10.05
C GLU A 40 6.94 8.35 -9.76
N GLY A 41 6.22 7.23 -9.87
CA GLY A 41 6.74 5.90 -9.59
C GLY A 41 6.54 5.42 -8.14
N ASP A 42 6.04 6.26 -7.24
CA ASP A 42 5.60 5.81 -5.90
C ASP A 42 4.48 4.77 -6.01
N VAL A 43 4.35 3.91 -5.00
CA VAL A 43 3.42 2.78 -5.02
C VAL A 43 2.44 2.88 -3.85
N LEU A 44 1.15 2.79 -4.14
CA LEU A 44 0.11 2.53 -3.14
C LEU A 44 -0.14 1.03 -3.11
N VAL A 45 -0.14 0.45 -1.91
CA VAL A 45 -0.55 -0.94 -1.67
C VAL A 45 -1.72 -0.90 -0.69
N GLN A 46 -2.80 -1.60 -0.99
CA GLN A 46 -3.94 -1.75 -0.09
C GLN A 46 -4.17 -3.23 0.20
N VAL A 47 -4.26 -3.54 1.48
CA VAL A 47 -4.51 -4.88 2.02
C VAL A 47 -5.78 -4.82 2.86
N THR A 48 -6.73 -5.72 2.63
CA THR A 48 -7.91 -5.83 3.48
C THR A 48 -7.69 -6.82 4.63
N ASN A 49 -8.45 -6.67 5.71
CA ASN A 49 -8.45 -7.64 6.80
C ASN A 49 -9.25 -8.92 6.48
N LEU A 50 -9.96 -8.97 5.36
CA LEU A 50 -10.71 -10.16 4.92
C LEU A 50 -9.83 -11.06 4.05
N GLU A 51 -9.80 -12.34 4.36
CA GLU A 51 -9.10 -13.35 3.57
C GLU A 51 -9.78 -13.58 2.22
N GLY A 52 -8.98 -13.85 1.17
CA GLY A 52 -9.45 -14.15 -0.18
C GLY A 52 -9.76 -12.93 -1.04
N ILE A 53 -9.61 -11.72 -0.51
CA ILE A 53 -9.72 -10.48 -1.29
C ILE A 53 -8.33 -10.10 -1.84
N PRO A 54 -8.19 -9.81 -3.15
CA PRO A 54 -6.91 -9.43 -3.72
C PRO A 54 -6.32 -8.15 -3.10
N ILE A 55 -5.00 -8.09 -3.05
CA ILE A 55 -4.25 -6.88 -2.71
C ILE A 55 -4.37 -5.91 -3.88
N ILE A 56 -4.61 -4.64 -3.59
CA ILE A 56 -4.70 -3.60 -4.63
C ILE A 56 -3.39 -2.83 -4.67
N VAL A 57 -2.86 -2.62 -5.87
CA VAL A 57 -1.63 -1.86 -6.10
C VAL A 57 -1.87 -0.77 -7.13
N ALA A 58 -1.34 0.44 -6.92
CA ALA A 58 -1.40 1.51 -7.91
C ALA A 58 -0.11 2.33 -7.91
N LYS A 59 0.38 2.72 -9.10
CA LYS A 59 1.52 3.64 -9.22
C LYS A 59 1.07 5.09 -9.22
N TYR A 60 1.82 5.95 -8.56
CA TYR A 60 1.65 7.40 -8.66
C TYR A 60 2.19 7.89 -10.00
N LEU A 61 1.37 8.65 -10.70
CA LEU A 61 1.66 9.21 -12.02
C LEU A 61 1.52 10.72 -11.92
N ILE A 62 2.44 11.45 -12.55
CA ILE A 62 2.31 12.90 -12.74
C ILE A 62 1.73 13.11 -14.14
N GLU A 63 0.55 13.73 -14.22
CA GLU A 63 -0.03 14.05 -15.51
C GLU A 63 0.74 15.19 -16.17
N LYS A 64 0.63 15.27 -17.50
CA LYS A 64 1.31 16.26 -18.37
C LYS A 64 1.14 17.72 -17.93
N TYR A 65 0.11 18.03 -17.13
CA TYR A 65 -0.22 19.38 -16.65
C TYR A 65 0.06 19.61 -15.16
N GLY A 66 0.80 18.71 -14.50
CA GLY A 66 1.28 18.90 -13.12
C GLY A 66 0.32 18.44 -12.01
N THR A 67 -0.86 17.92 -12.36
CA THR A 67 -1.74 17.19 -11.43
C THR A 67 -1.26 15.76 -11.28
N GLY A 68 -0.90 15.35 -10.07
CA GLY A 68 -0.46 13.99 -9.78
C GLY A 68 -1.56 13.17 -9.11
N GLY A 69 -1.61 11.88 -9.41
CA GLY A 69 -2.58 10.95 -8.83
C GLY A 69 -2.14 9.50 -8.95
N TYR A 70 -2.77 8.62 -8.18
CA TYR A 70 -2.60 7.19 -8.39
C TYR A 70 -3.32 6.78 -9.67
N GLY A 71 -2.59 6.10 -10.54
CA GLY A 71 -3.12 5.57 -11.80
C GLY A 71 -4.11 4.43 -11.59
N ARG A 72 -4.40 3.71 -12.68
CA ARG A 72 -5.34 2.58 -12.64
C ARG A 72 -4.86 1.52 -11.63
N PRO A 73 -5.72 1.10 -10.69
CA PRO A 73 -5.36 0.04 -9.75
C PRO A 73 -5.28 -1.31 -10.45
N GLU A 74 -4.34 -2.13 -9.97
CA GLU A 74 -4.13 -3.51 -10.35
C GLU A 74 -4.37 -4.42 -9.12
N PHE A 75 -4.82 -5.64 -9.38
CA PHE A 75 -5.08 -6.63 -8.33
C PHE A 75 -3.99 -7.70 -8.35
N VAL A 76 -3.42 -7.98 -7.19
CA VAL A 76 -2.40 -9.01 -7.01
C VAL A 76 -2.80 -9.97 -5.89
N ASN A 77 -2.36 -11.23 -5.99
CA ASN A 77 -2.78 -12.29 -5.07
C ASN A 77 -1.77 -12.53 -3.94
N SER A 78 -0.58 -11.93 -4.01
CA SER A 78 0.46 -12.08 -3.00
C SER A 78 1.21 -10.76 -2.80
N LEU A 79 1.67 -10.49 -1.58
CA LEU A 79 2.56 -9.36 -1.33
C LEU A 79 3.84 -9.44 -2.17
N GLU A 80 4.28 -10.64 -2.56
CA GLU A 80 5.45 -10.83 -3.43
C GLU A 80 5.29 -10.16 -4.80
N ASP A 81 4.06 -10.08 -5.32
CA ASP A 81 3.78 -9.49 -6.62
C ASP A 81 4.02 -7.97 -6.64
N ILE A 82 4.02 -7.30 -5.47
CA ILE A 82 4.25 -5.86 -5.40
C ILE A 82 5.71 -5.50 -5.77
N LYS A 83 6.63 -6.46 -5.75
CA LYS A 83 8.02 -6.28 -6.21
C LYS A 83 8.11 -5.89 -7.69
N LYS A 84 7.13 -6.32 -8.50
CA LYS A 84 6.99 -5.93 -9.92
C LYS A 84 6.85 -4.41 -10.10
N TYR A 85 6.49 -3.70 -9.03
CA TYR A 85 6.29 -2.25 -9.01
C TYR A 85 7.53 -1.49 -8.50
N GLY A 86 8.65 -2.18 -8.23
CA GLY A 86 9.89 -1.57 -7.76
C GLY A 86 10.05 -1.53 -6.24
N VAL A 87 9.13 -2.18 -5.51
CA VAL A 87 9.18 -2.30 -4.05
C VAL A 87 10.26 -3.31 -3.66
N ALA A 88 11.16 -2.93 -2.76
CA ALA A 88 12.25 -3.78 -2.28
C ALA A 88 11.76 -4.86 -1.30
N GLU A 89 12.50 -5.97 -1.20
CA GLU A 89 12.21 -7.10 -0.29
C GLU A 89 11.97 -6.63 1.16
N GLU A 90 12.86 -5.77 1.67
CA GLU A 90 12.80 -5.24 3.04
C GLU A 90 11.45 -4.54 3.34
N ILE A 91 10.90 -3.83 2.35
CA ILE A 91 9.60 -3.16 2.47
C ILE A 91 8.46 -4.17 2.41
N VAL A 92 8.58 -5.22 1.58
CA VAL A 92 7.61 -6.32 1.52
C VAL A 92 7.52 -7.01 2.88
N GLU A 93 8.68 -7.31 3.49
CA GLU A 93 8.76 -7.90 4.82
C GLU A 93 8.19 -6.97 5.90
N GLU A 94 8.46 -5.66 5.83
CA GLU A 94 7.90 -4.67 6.75
C GLU A 94 6.36 -4.61 6.65
N ILE A 95 5.81 -4.56 5.43
CA ILE A 95 4.36 -4.61 5.20
C ILE A 95 3.76 -5.89 5.77
N ARG A 96 4.41 -7.04 5.52
CA ARG A 96 3.97 -8.34 6.06
C ARG A 96 3.94 -8.34 7.58
N ASN A 97 4.97 -7.79 8.23
CA ASN A 97 5.05 -7.71 9.69
C ASN A 97 3.96 -6.79 10.27
N ILE A 98 3.71 -5.65 9.63
CA ILE A 98 2.61 -4.75 10.02
C ILE A 98 1.27 -5.48 9.86
N CYS A 99 1.01 -6.12 8.72
CA CYS A 99 -0.22 -6.87 8.48
C CYS A 99 -0.46 -7.96 9.53
N LYS A 100 0.56 -8.77 9.84
CA LYS A 100 0.50 -9.79 10.90
C LYS A 100 0.19 -9.19 12.28
N SER A 101 0.80 -8.06 12.62
CA SER A 101 0.53 -7.36 13.89
C SER A 101 -0.93 -6.90 14.02
N LYS A 102 -1.64 -6.76 12.89
CA LYS A 102 -3.06 -6.38 12.81
C LYS A 102 -3.99 -7.57 12.56
N GLY A 103 -3.49 -8.80 12.67
CA GLY A 103 -4.29 -10.02 12.50
C GLY A 103 -4.50 -10.45 11.04
N ILE A 104 -3.84 -9.81 10.07
CA ILE A 104 -3.91 -10.18 8.66
C ILE A 104 -2.80 -11.21 8.38
N ASN A 105 -3.14 -12.49 8.44
CA ASN A 105 -2.17 -13.59 8.37
C ASN A 105 -2.07 -14.28 7.01
N TRP A 106 -2.88 -13.85 6.03
CA TRP A 106 -3.00 -14.50 4.72
C TRP A 106 -2.10 -13.88 3.63
N VAL A 107 -1.42 -12.78 3.94
CA VAL A 107 -0.66 -11.96 2.98
C VAL A 107 0.82 -12.30 2.83
#